data_AF-A0A6J4HK83-F1
#
_entry.id   AF-A0A6J4HK83-F1
#
_cell.length_a   1.000
_cell.length_b   1.000
_cell.length_c   1.000
_cell.angle_alpha   90.00
_cell.angle_beta   90.00
_cell.angle_gamma   90.00
#
_symmetry.space_group_name_H-M   'P 1'
#
loop_
_entity.id
_entity.type
_entity.pdbx_description
1 polymer ?
#
loop_
_entity_poly.entity_id
_entity_poly.type
_entity_poly.pdbx_seq_one_letter_code
_entity_poly.pdbx_strand_id
1 'polypeptide(L)'
;KNLPLFEAGKLYAGDFQNGKWVLLDYESQQALKDAKTPEGAPLFTSQADVLFNSKTAATTLKATPLDRPEDLEVHPVTGDIYAALTNNSSHGNFHGQIIRIRETNGDPESTTFEWDFLAVGGPQSGFSSPDNLAFDPYGNLWMVTDITTSAVGKGIYAFQGNNAMFFFNTEGPDAGKAVQFASGPVECELTGPAWTPDGTTLFLSIQHPGEQSESLAELHSHWPNLRGDPVPRPGVVAITGFPGWQR
;
A
#
# COMPACT_ATOMS: atom_id res chain seq x y z
N LYS A 1 -4.09 29.05 -7.17
CA LYS A 1 -5.39 29.20 -6.49
C LYS A 1 -5.67 28.08 -5.46
N ASN A 2 -4.95 26.94 -5.51
CA ASN A 2 -5.16 25.84 -4.56
C ASN A 2 -4.07 25.71 -3.48
N LEU A 3 -3.19 26.71 -3.34
CA LEU A 3 -2.09 26.67 -2.36
C LEU A 3 -2.58 26.41 -0.91
N PRO A 4 -3.68 27.02 -0.42
CA PRO A 4 -4.12 26.80 0.95
C PRO A 4 -5.04 25.57 1.13
N LEU A 5 -5.24 24.76 0.09
CA LEU A 5 -6.28 23.71 0.11
C LEU A 5 -6.09 22.70 1.25
N PHE A 6 -4.85 22.42 1.64
CA PHE A 6 -4.51 21.49 2.73
C PHE A 6 -4.24 22.19 4.08
N GLU A 7 -4.47 23.50 4.19
CA GLU A 7 -4.29 24.23 5.45
C GLU A 7 -5.51 24.09 6.39
N ALA A 8 -6.68 23.75 5.86
CA ALA A 8 -7.90 23.57 6.64
C ALA A 8 -8.67 22.35 6.13
N GLY A 9 -9.10 21.50 7.06
CA GLY A 9 -9.81 20.27 6.73
C GLY A 9 -10.11 19.45 7.97
N LYS A 10 -10.61 18.23 7.76
CA LYS A 10 -10.92 17.26 8.81
C LYS A 10 -10.11 16.01 8.57
N LEU A 11 -9.48 15.49 9.63
CA LEU A 11 -8.78 14.22 9.59
C LEU A 11 -9.69 13.14 10.16
N TYR A 12 -9.79 12.00 9.47
CA TYR A 12 -10.59 10.86 9.89
C TYR A 12 -9.72 9.61 10.04
N ALA A 13 -10.20 8.65 10.82
CA ALA A 13 -9.64 7.31 10.92
C ALA A 13 -10.72 6.25 10.67
N GLY A 14 -10.37 5.13 10.04
CA GLY A 14 -11.31 4.08 9.70
C GLY A 14 -11.65 3.16 10.89
N ASP A 15 -12.93 3.05 11.21
CA ASP A 15 -13.52 1.98 12.01
C ASP A 15 -14.10 0.93 11.04
N PHE A 16 -13.26 -0.04 10.66
CA PHE A 16 -13.59 -1.11 9.73
C PHE A 16 -14.56 -2.13 10.33
N GLN A 17 -14.64 -2.23 11.67
CA GLN A 17 -15.62 -3.09 12.32
C GLN A 17 -17.05 -2.58 12.07
N ASN A 18 -17.24 -1.26 12.09
CA ASN A 18 -18.56 -0.64 11.94
C ASN A 18 -18.79 0.06 10.59
N GLY A 19 -17.78 0.07 9.71
CA GLY A 19 -17.86 0.72 8.40
C GLY A 19 -17.99 2.24 8.50
N LYS A 20 -17.16 2.90 9.32
CA LYS A 20 -17.28 4.33 9.61
C LYS A 20 -15.95 5.08 9.55
N TRP A 21 -16.00 6.30 9.06
CA TRP A 21 -14.93 7.27 9.22
C TRP A 21 -15.14 8.06 10.51
N VAL A 22 -14.23 7.90 11.47
CA VAL A 22 -14.28 8.55 12.79
C VAL A 22 -13.47 9.83 12.75
N LEU A 23 -14.12 10.96 13.03
CA LEU A 23 -13.50 12.28 12.99
C LEU A 23 -12.50 12.47 14.16
N LEU A 24 -11.24 12.78 13.85
CA LEU A 24 -10.18 13.11 14.81
C LEU A 24 -10.21 14.60 15.16
N ASP A 25 -11.23 15.00 15.91
CA ASP A 25 -11.45 16.39 16.29
C ASP A 25 -11.56 16.55 17.81
N TYR A 26 -10.66 17.34 18.38
CA TYR A 26 -10.54 17.53 19.82
C TYR A 26 -11.82 18.11 20.42
N GLU A 27 -12.46 19.06 19.74
CA GLU A 27 -13.58 19.81 20.31
C GLU A 27 -14.86 18.99 20.40
N SER A 28 -15.15 18.20 19.37
CA SER A 28 -16.36 17.38 19.27
C SER A 28 -16.23 16.02 19.94
N GLN A 29 -15.02 15.53 20.19
CA GLN A 29 -14.79 14.19 20.74
C GLN A 29 -14.47 14.19 22.24
N GLN A 30 -15.48 13.92 23.07
CA GLN A 30 -15.30 13.85 24.52
C GLN A 30 -14.27 12.79 24.96
N ALA A 31 -14.20 11.66 24.24
CA ALA A 31 -13.21 10.62 24.54
C ALA A 31 -11.76 11.10 24.40
N LEU A 32 -11.47 12.07 23.53
CA LEU A 32 -10.14 12.70 23.44
C LEU A 32 -9.88 13.62 24.62
N LYS A 33 -10.88 14.40 25.05
CA LYS A 33 -10.79 15.30 26.22
C LYS A 33 -10.59 14.53 27.53
N ASP A 34 -11.17 13.35 27.64
CA ASP A 34 -11.10 12.50 28.83
C ASP A 34 -9.86 11.57 28.86
N ALA A 35 -9.16 11.42 27.73
CA ALA A 35 -8.03 10.52 27.59
C ALA A 35 -6.85 10.99 28.46
N LYS A 36 -6.25 10.07 29.23
CA LYS A 36 -5.15 10.35 30.16
C LYS A 36 -4.03 9.32 30.06
N THR A 37 -2.81 9.73 30.41
CA THR A 37 -1.67 8.83 30.63
C THR A 37 -1.92 7.96 31.86
N PRO A 38 -1.15 6.88 32.08
CA PRO A 38 -1.24 6.09 33.31
C PRO A 38 -1.06 6.90 34.61
N GLU A 39 -0.32 8.01 34.55
CA GLU A 39 -0.07 8.94 35.66
C GLU A 39 -1.20 9.98 35.85
N GLY A 40 -2.22 9.96 34.99
CA GLY A 40 -3.42 10.80 35.11
C GLY A 40 -3.34 12.17 34.42
N ALA A 41 -2.26 12.46 33.69
CA ALA A 41 -2.16 13.68 32.88
C ALA A 41 -3.00 13.55 31.60
N PRO A 42 -3.65 14.61 31.07
CA PRO A 42 -4.35 14.55 29.80
C PRO A 42 -3.43 14.11 28.65
N LEU A 43 -3.91 13.21 27.79
CA LEU A 43 -3.21 12.80 26.56
C LEU A 43 -3.27 13.86 25.47
N PHE A 44 -4.35 14.65 25.44
CA PHE A 44 -4.58 15.70 24.46
C PHE A 44 -5.12 16.95 25.15
N THR A 45 -4.59 18.11 24.79
CA THR A 45 -5.03 19.42 25.29
C THR A 45 -5.49 20.37 24.17
N SER A 46 -5.29 19.97 22.92
CA SER A 46 -5.63 20.78 21.74
C SER A 46 -5.78 19.91 20.48
N GLN A 47 -6.32 20.50 19.40
CA GLN A 47 -6.33 19.88 18.08
C GLN A 47 -4.91 19.58 17.55
N ALA A 48 -3.92 20.40 17.92
CA ALA A 48 -2.53 20.18 17.51
C ALA A 48 -1.99 18.86 18.09
N ASP A 49 -2.30 18.55 19.36
CA ASP A 49 -1.92 17.28 19.98
C ASP A 49 -2.58 16.09 19.31
N VAL A 50 -3.85 16.23 18.90
CA VAL A 50 -4.62 15.20 18.19
C VAL A 50 -3.99 14.89 16.84
N LEU A 51 -3.60 15.91 16.07
CA LEU A 51 -2.96 15.73 14.76
C LEU A 51 -1.53 15.19 14.90
N PHE A 52 -0.75 15.70 15.87
CA PHE A 52 0.61 15.23 16.12
C PHE A 52 0.64 13.76 16.58
N ASN A 53 -0.29 13.37 17.46
CA ASN A 53 -0.41 12.01 17.99
C ASN A 53 -1.61 11.25 17.38
N SER A 54 -1.82 11.40 16.06
CA SER A 54 -3.01 10.89 15.34
C SER A 54 -3.28 9.41 15.55
N LYS A 55 -2.25 8.56 15.60
CA LYS A 55 -2.38 7.12 15.90
C LYS A 55 -3.02 6.88 17.28
N THR A 56 -2.54 7.58 18.30
CA THR A 56 -3.07 7.46 19.67
C THR A 56 -4.49 8.00 19.72
N ALA A 57 -4.78 9.13 19.07
CA ALA A 57 -6.12 9.70 19.00
C ALA A 57 -7.11 8.76 18.33
N ALA A 58 -6.75 8.19 17.17
CA ALA A 58 -7.56 7.21 16.45
C ALA A 58 -7.85 5.97 17.32
N THR A 59 -6.83 5.44 18.01
CA THR A 59 -7.00 4.30 18.92
C THR A 59 -7.89 4.64 20.12
N THR A 60 -7.77 5.84 20.69
CA THR A 60 -8.67 6.33 21.75
C THR A 60 -10.12 6.35 21.26
N LEU A 61 -10.33 6.75 20.00
CA LEU A 61 -11.63 6.78 19.33
C LEU A 61 -12.08 5.44 18.72
N LYS A 62 -11.37 4.34 19.03
CA LYS A 62 -11.71 2.98 18.62
C LYS A 62 -11.66 2.75 17.09
N ALA A 63 -10.87 3.52 16.36
CA ALA A 63 -10.49 3.16 15.00
C ALA A 63 -9.81 1.78 14.97
N THR A 64 -9.96 1.06 13.86
CA THR A 64 -9.51 -0.34 13.75
C THR A 64 -8.02 -0.41 13.40
N PRO A 65 -7.18 -1.05 14.23
CA PRO A 65 -5.81 -1.38 13.81
C PRO A 65 -5.82 -2.36 12.64
N LEU A 66 -5.09 -2.04 11.58
CA LEU A 66 -4.97 -2.87 10.38
C LEU A 66 -3.58 -3.50 10.27
N ASP A 67 -3.46 -4.49 9.38
CA ASP A 67 -2.22 -5.23 9.12
C ASP A 67 -1.27 -4.46 8.22
N ARG A 68 -0.59 -3.45 8.79
CA ARG A 68 0.39 -2.61 8.09
C ARG A 68 -0.13 -2.07 6.74
N PRO A 69 -1.07 -1.11 6.76
CA PRO A 69 -1.43 -0.37 5.55
C PRO A 69 -0.19 0.31 4.97
N GLU A 70 0.10 0.07 3.69
CA GLU A 70 1.16 0.73 2.95
C GLU A 70 0.51 1.74 1.97
N ASP A 71 0.32 1.36 0.71
CA ASP A 71 -0.24 2.24 -0.31
C ASP A 71 -1.76 2.16 -0.45
N LEU A 72 -2.36 3.22 -0.98
CA LEU A 72 -3.77 3.30 -1.32
C LEU A 72 -3.99 4.01 -2.65
N GLU A 73 -4.97 3.53 -3.40
CA GLU A 73 -5.31 4.06 -4.72
C GLU A 73 -6.82 4.18 -4.90
N VAL A 74 -7.25 5.19 -5.66
CA VAL A 74 -8.67 5.42 -5.96
C VAL A 74 -8.98 4.89 -7.36
N HIS A 75 -9.95 3.99 -7.45
CA HIS A 75 -10.35 3.41 -8.71
C HIS A 75 -10.90 4.49 -9.66
N PRO A 76 -10.35 4.64 -10.89
CA PRO A 76 -10.61 5.82 -11.73
C PRO A 76 -12.03 5.90 -12.30
N VAL A 77 -12.76 4.77 -12.29
CA VAL A 77 -14.15 4.68 -12.79
C VAL A 77 -15.18 4.73 -11.66
N THR A 78 -15.03 3.91 -10.62
CA THR A 78 -16.03 3.77 -9.54
C THR A 78 -15.82 4.73 -8.38
N GLY A 79 -14.60 5.21 -8.16
CA GLY A 79 -14.23 5.99 -6.97
C GLY A 79 -13.95 5.14 -5.73
N ASP A 80 -14.04 3.81 -5.83
CA ASP A 80 -13.71 2.90 -4.73
C ASP A 80 -12.23 3.01 -4.33
N ILE A 81 -11.92 2.90 -3.04
CA ILE A 81 -10.55 2.99 -2.53
C ILE A 81 -10.00 1.59 -2.36
N TYR A 82 -8.79 1.34 -2.83
CA TYR A 82 -8.05 0.09 -2.63
C TYR A 82 -6.85 0.37 -1.75
N ALA A 83 -6.55 -0.52 -0.81
CA ALA A 83 -5.39 -0.39 0.06
C ALA A 83 -4.65 -1.72 0.20
N ALA A 84 -3.32 -1.66 0.14
CA ALA A 84 -2.46 -2.78 0.42
C ALA A 84 -2.19 -2.88 1.92
N LEU A 85 -2.47 -4.05 2.49
CA LEU A 85 -2.12 -4.40 3.86
C LEU A 85 -1.00 -5.44 3.77
N THR A 86 0.25 -5.02 3.93
CA THR A 86 1.40 -5.83 3.48
C THR A 86 1.55 -7.13 4.28
N ASN A 87 1.47 -7.09 5.61
CA ASN A 87 1.46 -8.28 6.47
C ASN A 87 1.40 -7.85 7.94
N ASN A 88 1.07 -8.80 8.80
CA ASN A 88 1.27 -8.67 10.24
C ASN A 88 1.39 -10.06 10.88
N SER A 89 2.63 -10.52 11.05
CA SER A 89 2.89 -11.84 11.64
C SER A 89 2.39 -11.97 13.08
N SER A 90 2.28 -10.86 13.83
CA SER A 90 1.72 -10.87 15.19
C SER A 90 0.21 -11.15 15.20
N HIS A 91 -0.48 -10.87 14.09
CA HIS A 91 -1.88 -11.22 13.87
C HIS A 91 -2.05 -12.58 13.15
N GLY A 92 -0.95 -13.29 12.86
CA GLY A 92 -0.97 -14.54 12.08
C GLY A 92 -1.12 -14.33 10.58
N ASN A 93 -1.08 -13.08 10.11
CA ASN A 93 -1.17 -12.74 8.70
C ASN A 93 0.23 -12.55 8.13
N PHE A 94 0.78 -13.60 7.52
CA PHE A 94 2.14 -13.55 6.96
C PHE A 94 2.20 -13.00 5.54
N HIS A 95 1.09 -13.02 4.80
CA HIS A 95 1.09 -12.79 3.37
C HIS A 95 0.41 -11.50 2.92
N GLY A 96 -0.36 -10.87 3.79
CA GLY A 96 -1.05 -9.63 3.47
C GLY A 96 -2.25 -9.82 2.55
N GLN A 97 -2.87 -8.70 2.21
CA GLN A 97 -4.09 -8.63 1.42
C GLN A 97 -4.25 -7.26 0.77
N ILE A 98 -5.11 -7.21 -0.24
CA ILE A 98 -5.61 -5.96 -0.82
C ILE A 98 -7.07 -5.86 -0.43
N ILE A 99 -7.42 -4.79 0.27
CA ILE A 99 -8.80 -4.47 0.62
C ILE A 99 -9.38 -3.45 -0.35
N ARG A 100 -10.71 -3.46 -0.46
CA ARG A 100 -11.48 -2.45 -1.19
C ARG A 100 -12.51 -1.83 -0.25
N ILE A 101 -12.59 -0.51 -0.25
CA ILE A 101 -13.47 0.33 0.55
C ILE A 101 -14.42 1.06 -0.40
N ARG A 102 -15.72 0.96 -0.11
CA ARG A 102 -16.81 1.53 -0.91
C ARG A 102 -17.60 2.48 -0.03
N GLU A 103 -17.40 3.78 -0.25
CA GLU A 103 -18.12 4.81 0.48
C GLU A 103 -19.59 4.81 0.09
N THR A 104 -20.45 5.05 1.08
CA THR A 104 -21.91 4.94 0.89
C THR A 104 -22.37 5.85 -0.23
N ASN A 105 -23.13 5.30 -1.17
CA ASN A 105 -23.61 5.98 -2.39
C ASN A 105 -22.51 6.45 -3.37
N GLY A 106 -21.27 5.98 -3.23
CA GLY A 106 -20.14 6.47 -4.03
C GLY A 106 -19.79 7.94 -3.74
N ASP A 107 -20.12 8.41 -2.53
CA ASP A 107 -19.90 9.79 -2.10
C ASP A 107 -18.63 9.90 -1.24
N PRO A 108 -17.57 10.60 -1.71
CA PRO A 108 -16.32 10.78 -0.97
C PRO A 108 -16.46 11.69 0.27
N GLU A 109 -17.62 12.33 0.48
CA GLU A 109 -17.93 13.04 1.73
C GLU A 109 -18.66 12.16 2.75
N SER A 110 -19.05 10.93 2.39
CA SER A 110 -19.74 10.02 3.28
C SER A 110 -18.86 9.66 4.49
N THR A 111 -19.47 9.52 5.67
CA THR A 111 -18.78 9.03 6.88
C THR A 111 -19.02 7.54 7.13
N THR A 112 -19.64 6.84 6.18
CA THR A 112 -19.90 5.40 6.23
C THR A 112 -19.45 4.70 4.96
N PHE A 113 -18.94 3.48 5.11
CA PHE A 113 -18.44 2.66 4.01
C PHE A 113 -18.70 1.17 4.25
N GLU A 114 -18.76 0.41 3.17
CA GLU A 114 -18.60 -1.04 3.18
C GLU A 114 -17.18 -1.40 2.74
N TRP A 115 -16.68 -2.58 3.12
CA TRP A 115 -15.38 -3.04 2.64
C TRP A 115 -15.34 -4.55 2.45
N ASP A 116 -14.48 -5.01 1.55
CA ASP A 116 -14.20 -6.41 1.29
C ASP A 116 -12.72 -6.63 0.94
N PHE A 117 -12.32 -7.89 0.80
CA PHE A 117 -11.01 -8.25 0.26
C PHE A 117 -11.13 -8.39 -1.27
N LEU A 118 -10.31 -7.65 -2.02
CA LEU A 118 -10.11 -7.93 -3.44
C LEU A 118 -9.31 -9.23 -3.58
N ALA A 119 -8.18 -9.32 -2.89
CA ALA A 119 -7.24 -10.42 -2.98
C ALA A 119 -6.54 -10.66 -1.64
N VAL A 120 -6.24 -11.92 -1.35
CA VAL A 120 -5.49 -12.33 -0.15
C VAL A 120 -4.20 -13.02 -0.61
N GLY A 121 -3.07 -12.63 -0.02
CA GLY A 121 -1.77 -13.19 -0.32
C GLY A 121 -1.62 -14.63 0.19
N GLY A 122 -0.78 -15.41 -0.47
CA GLY A 122 -0.44 -16.78 -0.10
C GLY A 122 -0.14 -17.67 -1.30
N PRO A 123 0.25 -18.93 -1.06
CA PRO A 123 0.63 -19.86 -2.13
C PRO A 123 -0.46 -20.07 -3.19
N GLN A 124 -1.74 -19.97 -2.83
CA GLN A 124 -2.86 -20.15 -3.76
C GLN A 124 -3.02 -18.96 -4.71
N SER A 125 -2.72 -17.73 -4.26
CA SER A 125 -2.79 -16.52 -5.08
C SER A 125 -1.46 -16.18 -5.75
N GLY A 126 -0.35 -16.75 -5.28
CA GLY A 126 0.96 -16.61 -5.91
C GLY A 126 1.70 -15.32 -5.57
N PHE A 127 1.13 -14.46 -4.70
CA PHE A 127 1.79 -13.27 -4.18
C PHE A 127 1.80 -13.23 -2.64
N SER A 128 2.66 -12.39 -2.07
CA SER A 128 2.77 -12.08 -0.65
C SER A 128 3.28 -10.66 -0.48
N SER A 129 2.97 -10.03 0.64
CA SER A 129 3.45 -8.69 0.99
C SER A 129 3.13 -7.62 -0.05
N PRO A 130 1.85 -7.43 -0.43
CA PRO A 130 1.48 -6.35 -1.33
C PRO A 130 1.84 -4.99 -0.73
N ASP A 131 2.41 -4.11 -1.56
CA ASP A 131 2.84 -2.77 -1.15
C ASP A 131 2.24 -1.72 -2.08
N ASN A 132 2.99 -1.16 -3.05
CA ASN A 132 2.45 -0.09 -3.90
C ASN A 132 1.42 -0.58 -4.91
N LEU A 133 0.49 0.32 -5.20
CA LEU A 133 -0.63 0.12 -6.08
C LEU A 133 -0.60 1.15 -7.21
N ALA A 134 -1.19 0.80 -8.35
CA ALA A 134 -1.51 1.75 -9.41
C ALA A 134 -2.69 1.24 -10.22
N PHE A 135 -3.62 2.13 -10.56
CA PHE A 135 -4.66 1.82 -11.54
C PHE A 135 -4.22 2.16 -12.96
N ASP A 136 -4.59 1.30 -13.90
CA ASP A 136 -4.71 1.74 -15.29
C ASP A 136 -6.08 2.42 -15.52
N PRO A 137 -6.26 3.16 -16.63
CA PRO A 137 -7.52 3.87 -16.91
C PRO A 137 -8.74 2.96 -17.12
N TYR A 138 -8.54 1.66 -17.30
CA TYR A 138 -9.64 0.68 -17.41
C TYR A 138 -10.10 0.16 -16.05
N GLY A 139 -9.43 0.55 -14.98
CA GLY A 139 -9.74 0.10 -13.63
C GLY A 139 -9.02 -1.19 -13.23
N ASN A 140 -8.07 -1.69 -14.01
CA ASN A 140 -7.27 -2.83 -13.54
C ASN A 140 -6.21 -2.35 -12.56
N LEU A 141 -5.95 -3.19 -11.55
CA LEU A 141 -5.01 -2.89 -10.49
C LEU A 141 -3.66 -3.55 -10.78
N TRP A 142 -2.62 -2.75 -10.66
CA TRP A 142 -1.23 -3.13 -10.74
C TRP A 142 -0.63 -3.02 -9.33
N MET A 143 -0.02 -4.08 -8.83
CA MET A 143 0.52 -4.14 -7.47
C MET A 143 1.94 -4.67 -7.49
N VAL A 144 2.78 -4.15 -6.61
CA VAL A 144 4.15 -4.63 -6.38
C VAL A 144 4.31 -5.17 -4.96
N THR A 145 5.22 -6.12 -4.78
CA THR A 145 5.44 -6.76 -3.48
C THR A 145 6.74 -6.29 -2.81
N ASP A 146 6.70 -6.19 -1.49
CA ASP A 146 7.87 -6.05 -0.61
C ASP A 146 7.90 -7.13 0.48
N ILE A 147 8.37 -8.32 0.09
CA ILE A 147 8.83 -9.32 1.05
C ILE A 147 10.24 -8.93 1.47
N THR A 148 10.46 -8.76 2.78
CA THR A 148 11.78 -8.48 3.34
C THR A 148 12.85 -9.41 2.76
N THR A 149 13.99 -8.83 2.39
CA THR A 149 15.09 -9.53 1.71
C THR A 149 15.60 -10.76 2.47
N SER A 150 15.56 -10.73 3.80
CA SER A 150 15.96 -11.89 4.61
C SER A 150 15.07 -13.13 4.39
N ALA A 151 13.84 -12.94 3.94
CA ALA A 151 12.81 -13.98 3.80
C ALA A 151 12.36 -14.25 2.35
N VAL A 152 12.57 -13.31 1.43
CA VAL A 152 12.16 -13.44 0.02
C VAL A 152 12.70 -14.73 -0.61
N GLY A 153 11.85 -15.44 -1.35
CA GLY A 153 12.19 -16.73 -1.97
C GLY A 153 12.49 -17.89 -1.01
N LYS A 154 12.26 -17.73 0.30
CA LYS A 154 12.59 -18.73 1.33
C LYS A 154 11.37 -19.08 2.18
N GLY A 155 11.39 -20.26 2.79
CA GLY A 155 10.38 -20.69 3.76
C GLY A 155 8.95 -20.57 3.22
N ILE A 156 8.08 -19.89 3.98
CA ILE A 156 6.67 -19.68 3.60
C ILE A 156 6.50 -18.80 2.36
N TYR A 157 7.55 -18.07 1.93
CA TYR A 157 7.54 -17.18 0.76
C TYR A 157 8.20 -17.81 -0.48
N ALA A 158 8.67 -19.06 -0.38
CA ALA A 158 9.39 -19.73 -1.46
C ALA A 158 8.59 -19.85 -2.77
N PHE A 159 7.26 -19.80 -2.69
CA PHE A 159 6.38 -19.90 -3.86
C PHE A 159 6.47 -18.69 -4.81
N GLN A 160 6.84 -17.50 -4.32
CA GLN A 160 6.87 -16.28 -5.13
C GLN A 160 8.23 -16.06 -5.82
N GLY A 161 9.33 -16.48 -5.17
CA GLY A 161 10.68 -16.10 -5.60
C GLY A 161 11.01 -14.66 -5.18
N ASN A 162 11.61 -13.87 -6.08
CA ASN A 162 11.92 -12.46 -5.83
C ASN A 162 10.65 -11.61 -5.66
N ASN A 163 10.81 -10.39 -5.17
CA ASN A 163 9.74 -9.39 -5.23
C ASN A 163 9.32 -9.13 -6.67
N ALA A 164 8.03 -8.91 -6.88
CA ALA A 164 7.40 -9.03 -8.19
C ALA A 164 6.27 -8.02 -8.36
N MET A 165 5.87 -7.85 -9.63
CA MET A 165 4.73 -7.04 -10.02
C MET A 165 3.62 -7.95 -10.50
N PHE A 166 2.39 -7.67 -10.06
CA PHE A 166 1.19 -8.43 -10.37
C PHE A 166 0.11 -7.52 -10.95
N PHE A 167 -0.70 -8.11 -11.82
CA PHE A 167 -1.88 -7.53 -12.42
C PHE A 167 -3.13 -8.21 -11.85
N PHE A 168 -4.19 -7.43 -11.63
CA PHE A 168 -5.49 -7.88 -11.19
C PHE A 168 -6.59 -7.21 -12.01
N ASN A 169 -7.51 -8.03 -12.52
CA ASN A 169 -8.85 -7.51 -12.79
C ASN A 169 -9.51 -7.14 -11.45
N THR A 170 -10.23 -6.03 -11.40
CA THR A 170 -10.98 -5.59 -10.21
C THR A 170 -12.45 -5.98 -10.26
N GLU A 171 -12.93 -6.34 -11.45
CA GLU A 171 -14.32 -6.72 -11.71
C GLU A 171 -14.40 -8.01 -12.55
N GLY A 172 -15.61 -8.56 -12.63
CA GLY A 172 -15.88 -9.77 -13.40
C GLY A 172 -15.45 -11.07 -12.72
N PRO A 173 -15.53 -12.21 -13.44
CA PRO A 173 -15.29 -13.54 -12.87
C PRO A 173 -13.83 -13.81 -12.48
N ASP A 174 -12.90 -12.96 -12.94
CA ASP A 174 -11.49 -13.03 -12.64
C ASP A 174 -11.03 -11.93 -11.66
N ALA A 175 -11.99 -11.20 -11.06
CA ALA A 175 -11.69 -10.18 -10.05
C ALA A 175 -10.83 -10.77 -8.93
N GLY A 176 -9.73 -10.10 -8.60
CA GLY A 176 -8.83 -10.49 -7.52
C GLY A 176 -7.88 -11.66 -7.85
N LYS A 177 -7.93 -12.23 -9.06
CA LYS A 177 -6.94 -13.23 -9.49
C LYS A 177 -5.64 -12.54 -9.88
N ALA A 178 -4.56 -12.88 -9.19
CA ALA A 178 -3.25 -12.32 -9.46
C ALA A 178 -2.64 -12.96 -10.73
N VAL A 179 -2.10 -12.12 -11.61
CA VAL A 179 -1.27 -12.53 -12.74
C VAL A 179 0.09 -11.87 -12.59
N GLN A 180 1.15 -12.66 -12.40
CA GLN A 180 2.50 -12.10 -12.30
C GLN A 180 2.92 -11.52 -13.66
N PHE A 181 3.26 -10.23 -13.64
CA PHE A 181 3.70 -9.48 -14.82
C PHE A 181 5.23 -9.40 -14.91
N ALA A 182 5.89 -9.15 -13.78
CA ALA A 182 7.35 -9.01 -13.72
C ALA A 182 7.92 -9.59 -12.43
N SER A 183 9.20 -9.92 -12.46
CA SER A 183 10.00 -10.31 -11.29
C SER A 183 11.20 -9.38 -11.18
N GLY A 184 11.46 -8.88 -9.98
CA GLY A 184 12.54 -7.97 -9.68
C GLY A 184 13.90 -8.68 -9.61
N PRO A 185 15.00 -7.90 -9.64
CA PRO A 185 16.33 -8.40 -9.34
C PRO A 185 16.47 -9.05 -7.96
N VAL A 186 17.62 -9.69 -7.75
CA VAL A 186 17.99 -10.27 -6.46
C VAL A 186 17.96 -9.18 -5.38
N GLU A 187 17.27 -9.48 -4.28
CA GLU A 187 17.26 -8.68 -3.05
C GLU A 187 16.80 -7.23 -3.24
N CYS A 188 15.88 -6.98 -4.17
CA CYS A 188 15.19 -5.69 -4.30
C CYS A 188 13.74 -5.80 -3.79
N GLU A 189 13.09 -4.66 -3.63
CA GLU A 189 11.65 -4.53 -3.85
C GLU A 189 11.39 -3.83 -5.19
N LEU A 190 10.17 -4.00 -5.70
CA LEU A 190 9.62 -3.18 -6.77
C LEU A 190 8.72 -2.12 -6.12
N THR A 191 8.84 -0.86 -6.53
CA THR A 191 8.09 0.26 -5.90
C THR A 191 7.76 1.36 -6.92
N GLY A 192 6.75 2.17 -6.62
CA GLY A 192 6.37 3.35 -7.39
C GLY A 192 6.03 3.09 -8.87
N PRO A 193 5.05 2.21 -9.19
CA PRO A 193 4.56 2.05 -10.55
C PRO A 193 3.87 3.33 -11.04
N ALA A 194 4.16 3.76 -12.28
CA ALA A 194 3.52 4.93 -12.87
C ALA A 194 3.36 4.77 -14.40
N TRP A 195 2.13 4.97 -14.89
CA TRP A 195 1.83 4.88 -16.32
C TRP A 195 2.04 6.21 -17.05
N THR A 196 2.52 6.15 -18.29
CA THR A 196 2.41 7.31 -19.19
C THR A 196 0.94 7.58 -19.52
N PRO A 197 0.56 8.86 -19.77
CA PRO A 197 -0.82 9.20 -20.09
C PRO A 197 -1.39 8.49 -21.33
N ASP A 198 -0.54 8.04 -22.24
CA ASP A 198 -0.92 7.30 -23.45
C ASP A 198 -0.92 5.76 -23.25
N GLY A 199 -0.44 5.27 -22.11
CA GLY A 199 -0.43 3.85 -21.76
C GLY A 199 0.61 3.02 -22.51
N THR A 200 1.57 3.66 -23.16
CA THR A 200 2.59 2.95 -23.93
C THR A 200 3.79 2.53 -23.10
N THR A 201 3.97 3.17 -21.93
CA THR A 201 5.10 2.94 -21.03
C THR A 201 4.64 2.88 -19.57
N LEU A 202 5.12 1.86 -18.85
CA LEU A 202 5.04 1.76 -17.40
C LEU A 202 6.43 2.06 -16.82
N PHE A 203 6.54 3.05 -15.96
CA PHE A 203 7.70 3.28 -15.13
C PHE A 203 7.60 2.48 -13.84
N LEU A 204 8.69 1.87 -13.41
CA LEU A 204 8.76 1.11 -12.18
C LEU A 204 10.13 1.27 -11.53
N SER A 205 10.16 1.47 -10.22
CA SER A 205 11.42 1.60 -9.47
C SER A 205 11.87 0.25 -8.94
N ILE A 206 13.17 -0.01 -9.04
CA ILE A 206 13.86 -1.10 -8.35
C ILE A 206 14.57 -0.50 -7.16
N GLN A 207 14.09 -0.80 -5.94
CA GLN A 207 14.70 -0.29 -4.71
C GLN A 207 15.75 -1.27 -4.19
N HIS A 208 16.83 -0.73 -3.63
CA HIS A 208 17.89 -1.44 -2.88
C HIS A 208 18.31 -2.84 -3.41
N PRO A 209 18.57 -3.04 -4.71
CA PRO A 209 19.03 -4.33 -5.21
C PRO A 209 20.31 -4.78 -4.48
N GLY A 210 20.34 -6.03 -4.03
CA GLY A 210 21.48 -6.57 -3.28
C GLY A 210 21.58 -6.05 -1.85
N GLU A 211 20.45 -5.76 -1.19
CA GLU A 211 20.40 -5.21 0.18
C GLU A 211 21.27 -5.97 1.19
N GLN A 212 21.47 -7.28 1.02
CA GLN A 212 22.30 -8.09 1.94
C GLN A 212 23.77 -8.19 1.53
N SER A 213 24.22 -7.45 0.51
CA SER A 213 25.65 -7.38 0.16
C SER A 213 26.44 -6.75 1.32
N GLU A 214 27.36 -7.51 1.92
CA GLU A 214 28.10 -7.06 3.10
C GLU A 214 29.21 -6.06 2.76
N SER A 215 29.72 -6.09 1.53
CA SER A 215 30.78 -5.19 1.05
C SER A 215 30.81 -5.09 -0.47
N LEU A 216 31.59 -4.15 -1.01
CA LEU A 216 31.84 -4.03 -2.45
C LEU A 216 32.62 -5.22 -3.06
N ALA A 217 33.17 -6.11 -2.23
CA ALA A 217 33.84 -7.33 -2.67
C ALA A 217 32.88 -8.54 -2.71
N GLU A 218 31.74 -8.48 -2.02
CA GLU A 218 30.80 -9.58 -1.81
C GLU A 218 29.38 -9.11 -2.16
N LEU A 219 29.17 -8.88 -3.45
CA LEU A 219 27.91 -8.39 -3.99
C LEU A 219 26.94 -9.56 -4.24
N HIS A 220 25.72 -9.45 -3.73
CA HIS A 220 24.66 -10.44 -3.97
C HIS A 220 23.89 -10.16 -5.27
N SER A 221 23.72 -8.87 -5.60
CA SER A 221 23.10 -8.42 -6.84
C SER A 221 24.10 -7.61 -7.65
N HIS A 222 23.97 -7.72 -8.97
CA HIS A 222 24.73 -6.92 -9.92
C HIS A 222 23.83 -6.02 -10.76
N TRP A 223 22.55 -5.87 -10.42
CA TRP A 223 21.62 -5.06 -11.21
C TRP A 223 21.90 -3.55 -11.05
N PRO A 224 21.92 -2.75 -12.12
CA PRO A 224 21.59 -3.09 -13.51
C PRO A 224 22.78 -3.53 -14.38
N ASN A 225 23.96 -3.69 -13.79
CA ASN A 225 25.23 -3.96 -14.48
C ASN A 225 25.53 -2.95 -15.59
N LEU A 226 25.35 -1.66 -15.28
CA LEU A 226 25.47 -0.58 -16.25
C LEU A 226 26.92 -0.50 -16.75
N ARG A 227 27.12 -0.85 -18.01
CA ARG A 227 28.43 -0.82 -18.69
C ARG A 227 29.49 -1.71 -18.02
N GLY A 228 29.06 -2.82 -17.41
CA GLY A 228 29.97 -3.77 -16.76
C GLY A 228 30.36 -3.40 -15.33
N ASP A 229 29.78 -2.33 -14.76
CA ASP A 229 29.94 -2.00 -13.34
C ASP A 229 29.13 -2.99 -12.49
N PRO A 230 29.77 -3.84 -11.68
CA PRO A 230 29.08 -4.88 -10.93
C PRO A 230 28.34 -4.34 -9.72
N VAL A 231 28.57 -3.08 -9.30
CA VAL A 231 27.97 -2.50 -8.10
C VAL A 231 26.47 -2.30 -8.31
N PRO A 232 25.62 -2.86 -7.43
CA PRO A 232 24.18 -2.72 -7.58
C PRO A 232 23.73 -1.28 -7.30
N ARG A 233 22.74 -0.82 -8.06
CA ARG A 233 22.24 0.56 -7.97
C ARG A 233 20.73 0.57 -8.09
N PRO A 234 19.99 1.22 -7.17
CA PRO A 234 18.58 1.51 -7.38
C PRO A 234 18.37 2.29 -8.69
N GLY A 235 17.23 2.11 -9.32
CA GLY A 235 16.94 2.76 -10.60
C GLY A 235 15.49 2.62 -11.02
N VAL A 236 15.08 3.48 -11.95
CA VAL A 236 13.77 3.43 -12.58
C VAL A 236 13.90 2.77 -13.94
N VAL A 237 13.07 1.76 -14.20
CA VAL A 237 12.94 1.13 -15.52
C VAL A 237 11.74 1.67 -16.27
N ALA A 238 11.86 1.75 -17.59
CA ALA A 238 10.75 2.03 -18.49
C ALA A 238 10.39 0.74 -19.22
N ILE A 239 9.23 0.18 -18.90
CA ILE A 239 8.69 -1.02 -19.54
C ILE A 239 7.79 -0.55 -20.69
N THR A 240 8.11 -0.95 -21.91
CA THR A 240 7.44 -0.51 -23.14
C THR A 240 6.89 -1.69 -23.93
N GLY A 241 6.08 -1.42 -24.95
CA GLY A 241 5.46 -2.45 -25.81
C GLY A 241 3.97 -2.67 -25.55
N PHE A 242 3.37 -1.88 -24.67
CA PHE A 242 1.93 -1.83 -24.49
C PHE A 242 1.26 -1.16 -25.69
N PRO A 243 0.04 -1.58 -26.07
CA PRO A 243 -0.67 -1.04 -27.24
C PRO A 243 -1.17 0.41 -27.05
N GLY A 244 -0.93 1.00 -25.86
CA GLY A 244 -1.52 2.26 -25.45
C GLY A 244 -2.99 2.12 -25.04
N TRP A 245 -3.50 3.14 -24.34
CA TRP A 245 -4.90 3.20 -23.95
C TRP A 245 -5.78 3.43 -25.18
N GLN A 246 -6.53 2.41 -25.57
CA GLN A 246 -7.65 2.49 -26.50
C GLN A 246 -8.89 2.98 -25.74
N ARG A 247 -9.46 4.11 -26.15
CA ARG A 247 -10.75 4.59 -25.64
C ARG A 247 -11.91 3.96 -26.40
#